data_AF-A0A4V1SRR3-F1
#
_entry.id   AF-A0A4V1SRR3-F1
#
_cell.length_a   1.000
_cell.length_b   1.000
_cell.length_c   1.000
_cell.angle_alpha   90.00
_cell.angle_beta   90.00
_cell.angle_gamma   90.00
#
_symmetry.space_group_name_H-M   'P 1'
#
loop_
_entity.id
_entity.type
_entity.pdbx_description
1 polymer ?
#
loop_
_entity_poly.entity_id
_entity_poly.type
_entity_poly.pdbx_seq_one_letter_code
_entity_poly.pdbx_strand_id
1 'polypeptide(L)'
;MLSEPSYLAARMVASTIEDHFAKHLHAARKLDEPNLAQNPEARIIEAVIDVAFWASLRREEGRPPKISLALLPPSQSDQPLTFGRKLRLTPKNLIKLAPAVEQPGIHLGVWNENDD
;
A
#
# COMPACT_ATOMS: atom_id res chain seq x y z
N MET A 1 -11.50 -9.68 -0.89
CA MET A 1 -12.53 -8.64 -0.63
C MET A 1 -11.95 -7.41 0.07
N LEU A 2 -12.06 -6.24 -0.57
CA LEU A 2 -11.77 -4.93 0.00
C LEU A 2 -12.96 -4.47 0.85
N SER A 3 -12.71 -3.83 1.99
CA SER A 3 -13.77 -3.14 2.72
C SER A 3 -14.22 -1.90 1.94
N GLU A 4 -15.48 -1.48 2.11
CA GLU A 4 -15.98 -0.24 1.50
C GLU A 4 -15.20 0.97 2.06
N PRO A 5 -14.49 1.74 1.22
CA PRO A 5 -13.76 2.93 1.66
C PRO A 5 -14.74 4.01 2.15
N SER A 6 -14.42 4.65 3.27
CA SER A 6 -15.27 5.68 3.91
C SER A 6 -14.66 7.08 3.89
N TYR A 7 -13.37 7.21 3.59
CA TYR A 7 -12.67 8.47 3.47
C TYR A 7 -12.82 9.06 2.06
N LEU A 8 -13.77 9.99 1.89
CA LEU A 8 -14.12 10.57 0.59
C LEU A 8 -12.93 11.17 -0.17
N ALA A 9 -11.97 11.79 0.53
CA ALA A 9 -10.82 12.36 -0.14
C ALA A 9 -9.96 11.29 -0.84
N ALA A 10 -9.91 10.05 -0.32
CA ALA A 10 -9.26 8.93 -1.01
C ALA A 10 -9.90 8.69 -2.39
N ARG A 11 -11.24 8.63 -2.44
CA ARG A 11 -12.01 8.48 -3.69
C ARG A 11 -11.70 9.61 -4.67
N MET A 12 -11.66 10.85 -4.19
CA MET A 12 -11.44 12.04 -5.03
C MET A 12 -10.05 12.08 -5.68
N VAL A 13 -9.02 11.53 -5.02
CA VAL A 13 -7.63 11.61 -5.52
C VAL A 13 -7.16 10.33 -6.22
N ALA A 14 -7.84 9.20 -6.04
CA ALA A 14 -7.38 7.89 -6.48
C ALA A 14 -7.08 7.83 -7.99
N SER A 15 -7.97 8.34 -8.84
CA SER A 15 -7.75 8.38 -10.31
C SER A 15 -6.59 9.29 -10.70
N THR A 16 -6.44 10.43 -10.03
CA THR A 16 -5.32 11.35 -10.27
C THR A 16 -3.97 10.70 -9.95
N ILE A 17 -3.92 9.89 -8.88
CA ILE A 17 -2.72 9.16 -8.48
C ILE A 17 -2.46 7.99 -9.45
N GLU A 18 -3.50 7.28 -9.89
CA GLU A 18 -3.40 6.24 -10.92
C GLU A 18 -2.79 6.80 -12.22
N ASP A 19 -3.28 7.94 -12.70
CA ASP A 19 -2.74 8.64 -13.87
C ASP A 19 -1.29 9.07 -13.65
N HIS A 20 -0.96 9.50 -12.44
CA HIS A 20 0.40 9.89 -12.08
C HIS A 20 1.35 8.69 -12.15
N PHE A 21 0.99 7.56 -11.56
CA PHE A 21 1.78 6.33 -11.65
C PHE A 21 1.89 5.83 -13.10
N ALA A 22 0.81 5.87 -13.88
CA ALA A 22 0.85 5.50 -15.29
C ALA A 22 1.85 6.35 -16.10
N LYS A 23 1.90 7.67 -15.86
CA LYS A 23 2.88 8.58 -16.48
C LYS A 23 4.31 8.22 -16.11
N HIS A 24 4.58 7.96 -14.83
CA HIS A 24 5.92 7.57 -14.37
C HIS A 24 6.36 6.21 -14.94
N LEU A 25 5.45 5.23 -14.97
CA LEU A 25 5.73 3.92 -15.59
C LEU A 25 6.00 4.04 -17.08
N HIS A 26 5.25 4.90 -17.80
CA HIS A 26 5.51 5.16 -19.23
C HIS A 26 6.87 5.81 -19.46
N ALA A 27 7.25 6.77 -18.62
CA ALA A 27 8.58 7.39 -18.69
C ALA A 27 9.69 6.38 -18.42
N ALA A 28 9.54 5.53 -17.39
CA ALA A 28 10.53 4.51 -17.04
C ALA A 28 10.68 3.43 -18.13
N ARG A 29 9.57 3.01 -18.77
CA ARG A 29 9.60 2.10 -19.93
C ARG A 29 10.40 2.64 -21.10
N LYS A 30 10.33 3.95 -21.36
CA LYS A 30 11.13 4.59 -22.43
C LYS A 30 12.63 4.62 -22.13
N LEU A 31 13.00 4.47 -20.87
CA LEU A 31 14.39 4.43 -20.42
C LEU A 31 14.90 2.99 -20.23
N ASP A 32 14.11 1.98 -20.64
CA ASP A 32 14.41 0.55 -20.48
C ASP A 32 14.76 0.16 -19.03
N GLU A 33 14.14 0.83 -18.06
CA GLU A 33 14.33 0.54 -16.63
C GLU A 33 13.82 -0.88 -16.29
N PRO A 34 14.62 -1.70 -15.60
CA PRO A 34 14.23 -3.04 -15.21
C PRO A 34 13.25 -3.04 -14.03
N ASN A 35 12.58 -4.18 -13.81
CA ASN A 35 11.75 -4.45 -12.63
C ASN A 35 10.65 -3.40 -12.34
N LEU A 36 9.96 -2.93 -13.38
CA LEU A 36 8.86 -1.98 -13.22
C LEU A 36 7.66 -2.62 -12.53
N ALA A 37 7.14 -1.93 -11.51
CA ALA A 37 5.90 -2.31 -10.85
C ALA A 37 4.69 -2.24 -11.80
N GLN A 38 3.66 -3.01 -11.49
CA GLN A 38 2.38 -2.87 -12.18
C GLN A 38 1.69 -1.57 -11.76
N ASN A 39 0.90 -0.98 -12.66
CA ASN A 39 0.09 0.19 -12.31
C ASN A 39 -1.09 -0.26 -11.44
N PRO A 40 -1.22 0.18 -10.18
CA PRO A 40 -2.34 -0.19 -9.35
C PRO A 40 -3.61 0.53 -9.82
N GLU A 41 -4.72 -0.20 -9.87
CA GLU A 41 -6.01 0.39 -10.22
C GLU A 41 -6.45 1.43 -9.18
N ALA A 42 -7.22 2.45 -9.59
CA ALA A 42 -7.73 3.49 -8.68
C ALA A 42 -8.44 2.92 -7.43
N ARG A 43 -9.21 1.83 -7.56
CA ARG A 43 -9.88 1.19 -6.41
C ARG A 43 -8.90 0.67 -5.36
N ILE A 44 -7.71 0.22 -5.78
CA ILE A 44 -6.66 -0.27 -4.89
C ILE A 44 -5.99 0.91 -4.19
N ILE A 45 -5.64 1.95 -4.95
CA ILE A 45 -5.08 3.20 -4.42
C ILE A 45 -6.01 3.79 -3.36
N GLU A 46 -7.31 3.89 -3.67
CA GLU A 46 -8.32 4.39 -2.74
C GLU A 46 -8.36 3.58 -1.45
N ALA A 47 -8.45 2.24 -1.53
CA ALA A 47 -8.50 1.38 -0.36
C ALA A 47 -7.25 1.51 0.52
N VAL A 48 -6.08 1.67 -0.09
CA VAL A 48 -4.81 1.85 0.62
C VAL A 48 -4.78 3.19 1.35
N ILE A 49 -5.20 4.28 0.69
CA ILE A 49 -5.27 5.61 1.31
C ILE A 49 -6.31 5.62 2.45
N ASP A 50 -7.49 5.05 2.23
CA ASP A 50 -8.55 4.95 3.26
C ASP A 50 -8.04 4.23 4.51
N VAL A 51 -7.44 3.05 4.34
CA VAL A 51 -6.94 2.25 5.45
C VAL A 51 -5.77 2.95 6.16
N ALA A 52 -4.83 3.54 5.42
CA ALA A 52 -3.70 4.28 5.98
C ALA A 52 -4.17 5.51 6.76
N PHE A 53 -5.13 6.27 6.22
CA PHE A 53 -5.73 7.42 6.88
C PHE A 53 -6.37 7.02 8.21
N TRP A 54 -7.26 6.02 8.21
CA TRP A 54 -7.91 5.60 9.45
C TRP A 54 -6.95 4.97 10.46
N ALA A 55 -5.90 4.30 10.00
CA ALA A 55 -4.83 3.83 10.88
C ALA A 55 -4.06 5.00 11.52
N SER A 56 -3.75 6.05 10.74
CA SER A 56 -3.01 7.23 11.23
C SER A 56 -3.72 7.99 12.36
N LEU A 57 -5.05 7.90 12.44
CA LEU A 57 -5.84 8.54 13.49
C LEU A 57 -5.91 7.73 14.79
N ARG A 58 -5.39 6.50 14.79
CA ARG A 58 -5.37 5.62 15.96
C ARG A 58 -4.02 5.74 16.66
N ARG A 59 -3.96 5.20 17.88
CA ARG A 59 -2.73 5.14 18.67
C ARG A 59 -2.54 3.72 19.18
N GLU A 60 -1.30 3.28 19.22
CA GLU A 60 -0.86 2.06 19.92
C GLU A 60 0.02 2.51 21.09
N GLU A 61 -0.31 2.08 22.31
CA GLU A 61 0.40 2.49 23.54
C GLU A 61 0.60 4.02 23.66
N GLY A 62 -0.34 4.81 23.13
CA GLY A 62 -0.30 6.27 23.14
C GLY A 62 0.55 6.93 22.05
N ARG A 63 1.20 6.16 21.16
CA ARG A 63 1.99 6.70 20.03
C ARG A 63 1.22 6.61 18.71
N PRO A 64 1.31 7.63 17.84
CA PRO A 64 0.77 7.52 16.48
C PRO A 64 1.62 6.51 15.68
N PRO A 65 0.99 5.67 14.84
CA PRO A 65 1.72 4.66 14.06
C PRO A 65 2.59 5.32 12.98
N LYS A 66 3.84 4.86 12.84
CA LYS A 66 4.71 5.22 11.72
C LYS A 66 4.87 4.03 10.80
N ILE A 67 4.20 4.07 9.66
CA ILE A 67 4.16 2.95 8.71
C ILE A 67 4.44 3.49 7.31
N SER A 68 5.32 2.79 6.58
CA SER A 68 5.45 2.96 5.13
C SER A 68 4.81 1.77 4.42
N LEU A 69 3.99 2.05 3.41
CA LEU A 69 3.34 1.03 2.58
C LEU A 69 3.98 1.00 1.20
N ALA A 70 4.20 -0.21 0.69
CA ALA A 70 4.73 -0.46 -0.65
C ALA A 70 3.71 -1.27 -1.46
N LEU A 71 3.25 -0.73 -2.59
CA LEU A 71 2.29 -1.38 -3.48
C LEU A 71 2.99 -2.21 -4.56
N LEU A 72 3.37 -3.43 -4.22
CA LEU A 72 3.97 -4.40 -5.14
C LEU A 72 3.82 -5.84 -4.62
N PRO A 73 3.78 -6.84 -5.50
CA PRO A 73 3.83 -8.24 -5.10
C PRO A 73 5.21 -8.61 -4.52
N PRO A 74 5.31 -9.61 -3.62
CA PRO A 74 6.59 -10.03 -3.04
C PRO A 74 7.66 -10.38 -4.09
N SER A 75 7.27 -10.89 -5.26
CA SER A 75 8.17 -11.24 -6.36
C SER A 75 8.91 -10.05 -6.99
N GLN A 76 8.47 -8.82 -6.72
CA GLN A 76 9.12 -7.58 -7.18
C GLN A 76 9.99 -6.92 -6.11
N SER A 77 10.16 -7.58 -4.95
CA SER A 77 11.06 -7.15 -3.87
C SER A 77 12.31 -8.03 -3.86
N ASP A 78 13.46 -7.44 -3.55
CA ASP A 78 14.75 -8.15 -3.53
C ASP A 78 14.81 -9.21 -2.42
N GLN A 79 14.39 -8.86 -1.20
CA GLN A 79 14.45 -9.72 -0.01
C GLN A 79 13.17 -9.61 0.84
N PRO A 80 12.02 -10.07 0.32
CA PRO A 80 10.75 -9.95 1.03
C PRO A 80 10.69 -10.91 2.22
N LEU A 81 10.38 -10.39 3.42
CA LEU A 81 9.93 -11.21 4.55
C LEU A 81 8.41 -11.35 4.48
N THR A 82 7.93 -12.54 4.10
CA THR A 82 6.49 -12.79 3.94
C THR A 82 5.86 -13.34 5.21
N PHE A 83 4.64 -12.91 5.54
CA PHE A 83 3.87 -13.53 6.61
C PHE A 83 3.49 -14.97 6.26
N GLY A 84 3.56 -15.89 7.22
CA GLY A 84 3.12 -17.28 7.03
C GLY A 84 1.63 -17.43 6.75
N ARG A 85 0.82 -16.40 7.05
CA ARG A 85 -0.57 -16.26 6.63
C ARG A 85 -0.81 -14.86 6.11
N LYS A 86 -1.53 -14.76 4.99
CA LYS A 86 -1.90 -13.48 4.38
C LYS A 86 -2.81 -12.70 5.33
N LEU A 87 -2.49 -11.43 5.53
CA LEU A 87 -3.25 -10.53 6.38
C LEU A 87 -4.04 -9.56 5.51
N ARG A 88 -5.34 -9.41 5.80
CA ARG A 88 -6.14 -8.36 5.15
C ARG A 88 -5.63 -6.98 5.54
N LEU A 89 -5.52 -6.08 4.57
CA LEU A 89 -5.24 -4.68 4.80
C LEU A 89 -6.44 -4.03 5.52
N THR A 90 -6.29 -3.79 6.82
CA THR A 90 -7.29 -3.12 7.65
C THR A 90 -6.59 -2.18 8.62
N PRO A 91 -7.24 -1.10 9.10
CA PRO A 91 -6.61 -0.18 10.04
C PRO A 91 -6.12 -0.90 11.31
N LYS A 92 -6.93 -1.84 11.83
CA LYS A 92 -6.58 -2.66 13.00
C LYS A 92 -5.30 -3.48 12.79
N ASN A 93 -5.15 -4.11 11.62
CA ASN A 93 -3.94 -4.89 11.33
C ASN A 93 -2.72 -3.99 11.13
N LEU A 94 -2.88 -2.84 10.46
CA LEU A 94 -1.80 -1.88 10.29
C LEU A 94 -1.25 -1.38 11.62
N ILE A 95 -2.12 -0.98 12.55
CA ILE A 95 -1.72 -0.47 13.87
C ILE A 95 -0.92 -1.52 14.65
N LYS A 96 -1.39 -2.78 14.63
CA LYS A 96 -0.69 -3.89 15.31
C LYS A 96 0.68 -4.20 14.72
N LEU A 97 0.83 -4.00 13.40
CA LEU A 97 2.10 -4.23 12.69
C LEU A 97 3.04 -3.05 12.81
N ALA A 98 2.53 -1.84 13.06
CA ALA A 98 3.31 -0.60 13.05
C ALA A 98 4.63 -0.70 13.83
N PRO A 99 4.65 -1.17 15.10
CA PRO A 99 5.88 -1.22 15.89
C PRO A 99 6.97 -2.11 15.27
N ALA A 100 6.60 -3.09 14.45
CA ALA A 100 7.54 -4.00 13.78
C ALA A 100 8.13 -3.43 12.48
N VAL A 101 7.57 -2.33 11.95
CA VAL A 101 7.92 -1.77 10.63
C VAL A 101 8.28 -0.28 10.67
N GLU A 102 8.59 0.28 11.86
CA GLU A 102 8.93 1.71 11.98
C GLU A 102 10.36 2.04 11.55
N GLN A 103 11.23 1.03 11.37
CA GLN A 103 12.64 1.26 11.05
C GLN A 103 12.82 1.75 9.60
N PRO A 104 13.77 2.65 9.34
CA PRO A 104 14.10 3.08 7.99
C PRO A 104 14.43 1.89 7.08
N GLY A 105 13.89 1.90 5.86
CA GLY A 105 14.09 0.83 4.88
C GLY A 105 13.18 -0.39 5.08
N ILE A 106 12.34 -0.42 6.12
CA ILE A 106 11.30 -1.42 6.27
C ILE A 106 9.97 -0.86 5.76
N HIS A 107 9.41 -1.53 4.76
CA HIS A 107 8.12 -1.18 4.16
C HIS A 107 7.17 -2.37 4.29
N LEU A 108 5.92 -2.11 4.62
CA LEU A 108 4.89 -3.14 4.58
C LEU A 108 4.41 -3.30 3.14
N GLY A 109 4.73 -4.44 2.52
CA GLY A 109 4.24 -4.80 1.20
C GLY A 109 2.73 -5.06 1.22
N VAL A 110 2.01 -4.43 0.30
CA VAL A 110 0.57 -4.56 0.11
C VAL A 110 0.34 -4.88 -1.36
N TRP A 111 -0.41 -5.94 -1.63
CA TRP A 111 -0.72 -6.34 -2.99
C TRP A 111 -2.16 -6.81 -3.11
N ASN A 112 -2.79 -6.54 -4.25
CA ASN A 112 -4.07 -7.13 -4.58
C ASN A 112 -3.83 -8.56 -5.05
N GLU A 113 -4.22 -9.51 -4.22
CA GLU A 113 -4.49 -10.83 -4.73
C GLU A 113 -5.85 -10.76 -5.41
N ASN A 114 -5.85 -10.85 -6.74
CA ASN A 114 -7.06 -11.24 -7.44
C ASN A 114 -7.47 -12.58 -6.84
N ASP A 115 -8.75 -12.70 -6.45
CA ASP A 115 -9.33 -14.00 -6.11
C ASP A 115 -9.18 -14.85 -7.38
N ASP A 116 -8.26 -15.82 -7.38
CA ASP A 116 -8.37 -17.00 -8.24
C ASP A 116 -9.63 -17.79 -7.84
#